data_AF-A0A6G3MLV5-F1
#
_entry.id   AF-A0A6G3MLV5-F1
#
_cell.length_a   1.000
_cell.length_b   1.000
_cell.length_c   1.000
_cell.angle_alpha   90.00
_cell.angle_beta   90.00
_cell.angle_gamma   90.00
#
_symmetry.space_group_name_H-M   'P 1'
#
loop_
_entity.id
_entity.type
_entity.pdbx_description
1 polymer ?
#
loop_
_entity_poly.entity_id
_entity_poly.type
_entity_poly.pdbx_seq_one_letter_code
_entity_poly.pdbx_strand_id
1 'polypeptide(L)'
;LKEISKNHMQNQSSPQKIEYTLDEECDEKILSLLLSKSIKVYNMEKYISNYERCIFLRRKYIELIAGIFISDSLKYRDFEYNQVFHRCCENVIGFVGIPVGIVGPILLNGHKYYVPLATTEGCLVASTSRGATCVSVCGVKGFVINDGITRAPLIRTDSVQ
;
A
#
# COMPACT_ATOMS: atom_id res chain seq x y z
N LEU A 1 14.79 -26.39 -49.02
CA LEU A 1 13.87 -25.33 -48.58
C LEU A 1 12.74 -25.95 -47.73
N LYS A 2 12.97 -27.02 -46.95
CA LYS A 2 13.82 -27.16 -45.75
C LYS A 2 13.46 -26.17 -44.64
N GLU A 3 12.77 -26.69 -43.63
CA GLU A 3 13.17 -26.59 -42.21
C GLU A 3 13.16 -25.23 -41.51
N ILE A 4 12.57 -24.18 -42.09
CA ILE A 4 12.59 -22.83 -41.45
C ILE A 4 11.27 -22.49 -40.72
N SER A 5 10.17 -23.19 -40.98
CA SER A 5 8.84 -22.83 -40.42
C SER A 5 8.45 -23.54 -39.12
N LYS A 6 9.34 -24.30 -38.47
CA LYS A 6 9.06 -25.00 -37.20
C LYS A 6 9.84 -24.48 -35.98
N ASN A 7 10.74 -23.49 -36.13
CA ASN A 7 11.68 -23.10 -35.07
C ASN A 7 11.39 -21.76 -34.35
N HIS A 8 10.22 -21.13 -34.55
CA HIS A 8 9.90 -19.85 -33.88
C HIS A 8 8.77 -19.88 -32.85
N MET A 9 8.33 -21.06 -32.42
CA MET A 9 7.34 -21.19 -31.33
C MET A 9 7.78 -22.13 -30.19
N GLN A 10 9.10 -22.23 -29.95
CA GLN A 10 9.65 -22.82 -28.73
C GLN A 10 10.67 -21.87 -28.11
N ASN A 11 10.16 -20.84 -27.44
CA ASN A 11 10.83 -20.27 -26.27
C ASN A 11 9.74 -19.87 -25.27
N GLN A 12 8.94 -20.87 -24.86
CA GLN A 12 8.38 -20.83 -23.51
C GLN A 12 9.53 -21.19 -22.58
N SER A 13 10.38 -20.22 -22.28
CA SER A 13 11.21 -20.31 -21.08
C SER A 13 10.25 -20.29 -19.91
N SER A 14 9.91 -21.47 -19.42
CA SER A 14 9.42 -21.69 -18.06
C SER A 14 10.10 -20.70 -17.13
N PRO A 15 9.37 -19.99 -16.24
CA PRO A 15 9.99 -19.01 -15.35
C PRO A 15 11.11 -19.72 -14.61
N GLN A 16 12.36 -19.32 -14.89
CA GLN A 16 13.51 -19.83 -14.17
C GLN A 16 13.22 -19.57 -12.70
N LYS A 17 13.19 -20.64 -11.88
CA LYS A 17 13.14 -20.48 -10.43
C LYS A 17 14.45 -19.83 -10.03
N ILE A 18 14.42 -18.52 -9.83
CA ILE A 18 15.54 -17.77 -9.30
C ILE A 18 15.65 -18.18 -7.84
N GLU A 19 16.64 -19.00 -7.52
CA GLU A 19 16.86 -19.54 -6.18
C GLU A 19 17.90 -18.72 -5.41
N TYR A 20 18.43 -17.65 -6.03
CA TYR A 20 19.45 -16.76 -5.48
C TYR A 20 18.91 -15.33 -5.30
N THR A 21 19.54 -14.57 -4.40
CA THR A 21 19.22 -13.17 -4.14
C THR A 21 19.73 -12.27 -5.28
N LEU A 22 18.93 -11.29 -5.69
CA LEU A 22 19.27 -10.31 -6.72
C LEU A 22 19.85 -9.01 -6.14
N ASP A 23 20.25 -9.02 -4.87
CA ASP A 23 20.73 -7.84 -4.16
C ASP A 23 22.00 -7.24 -4.79
N GLU A 24 22.86 -8.05 -5.39
CA GLU A 24 24.11 -7.59 -6.03
C GLU A 24 23.97 -7.25 -7.52
N GLU A 25 22.84 -7.57 -8.14
CA GLU A 25 22.62 -7.35 -9.57
C GLU A 25 22.39 -5.87 -9.89
N CYS A 26 22.63 -5.43 -11.12
CA CYS A 26 22.34 -4.04 -11.50
C CYS A 26 20.83 -3.82 -11.74
N ASP A 27 20.36 -2.61 -11.47
CA ASP A 27 18.95 -2.24 -11.62
C ASP A 27 18.42 -2.45 -13.04
N GLU A 28 19.25 -2.17 -14.06
CA GLU A 28 18.92 -2.34 -15.48
C GLU A 28 18.64 -3.81 -15.83
N LYS A 29 19.46 -4.73 -15.30
CA LYS A 29 19.27 -6.17 -15.51
C LYS A 29 18.00 -6.64 -14.81
N ILE A 30 17.74 -6.21 -13.58
CA ILE A 30 16.49 -6.55 -12.89
C ILE A 30 15.28 -6.02 -13.66
N LEU A 31 15.36 -4.78 -14.17
CA LEU A 31 14.30 -4.19 -14.99
C LEU A 31 14.04 -5.00 -16.27
N SER A 32 15.09 -5.48 -16.94
CA SER A 32 14.97 -6.37 -18.10
C SER A 32 14.28 -7.71 -17.76
N LEU A 33 14.54 -8.27 -16.57
CA LEU A 33 13.89 -9.49 -16.07
C LEU A 33 12.39 -9.27 -15.78
N LEU A 34 12.02 -8.08 -15.33
CA LEU A 34 10.61 -7.71 -15.14
C LEU A 34 9.88 -7.50 -16.46
N LEU A 35 10.52 -6.83 -17.42
CA LEU A 35 9.97 -6.59 -18.75
C LEU A 35 9.77 -7.90 -19.53
N SER A 36 10.74 -8.82 -19.43
CA SER A 36 10.65 -10.17 -20.01
C SER A 36 9.67 -11.10 -19.27
N LYS A 37 9.07 -10.66 -18.17
CA LYS A 37 8.16 -11.44 -17.30
C LYS A 37 8.80 -12.68 -16.66
N SER A 38 10.12 -12.75 -16.63
CA SER A 38 10.87 -13.78 -15.90
C SER A 38 10.63 -13.66 -14.39
N ILE A 39 10.50 -12.43 -13.89
CA ILE A 39 10.12 -12.11 -12.51
C ILE A 39 8.77 -11.40 -12.52
N LYS A 40 7.89 -11.79 -11.60
CA LYS A 40 6.62 -11.08 -11.38
C LYS A 40 6.84 -9.88 -10.45
N VAL A 41 6.36 -8.71 -10.85
CA VAL A 41 6.53 -7.42 -10.15
C VAL A 41 6.06 -7.43 -8.69
N TYR A 42 4.97 -8.16 -8.41
CA TYR A 42 4.40 -8.26 -7.06
C TYR A 42 5.16 -9.23 -6.12
N ASN A 43 6.12 -9.99 -6.65
CA ASN A 43 6.92 -10.97 -5.91
C ASN A 43 8.40 -10.58 -5.85
N MET A 44 8.78 -9.38 -6.31
CA MET A 44 10.19 -8.98 -6.43
C MET A 44 10.89 -8.92 -5.07
N GLU A 45 10.15 -8.53 -4.03
CA GLU A 45 10.60 -8.49 -2.64
C GLU A 45 11.04 -9.85 -2.09
N LYS A 46 10.74 -10.97 -2.76
CA LYS A 46 11.27 -12.28 -2.39
C LYS A 46 12.74 -12.46 -2.77
N TYR A 47 13.21 -11.70 -3.75
CA TYR A 47 14.55 -11.84 -4.32
C TYR A 47 15.47 -10.68 -3.96
N ILE A 48 14.91 -9.55 -3.51
CA ILE A 48 15.64 -8.34 -3.16
C ILE A 48 15.29 -7.98 -1.73
N SER A 49 16.30 -7.87 -0.87
CA SER A 49 16.15 -7.59 0.56
C SER A 49 15.82 -6.12 0.84
N ASN A 50 16.21 -5.22 -0.07
CA ASN A 50 15.94 -3.79 0.05
C ASN A 50 14.58 -3.41 -0.56
N TYR A 51 13.57 -3.20 0.29
CA TYR A 51 12.23 -2.80 -0.12
C TYR A 51 12.16 -1.47 -0.87
N GLU A 52 12.94 -0.47 -0.46
CA GLU A 52 12.96 0.84 -1.14
C GLU A 52 13.45 0.67 -2.59
N ARG A 53 14.45 -0.18 -2.79
CA ARG A 53 14.94 -0.54 -4.12
C ARG A 53 13.88 -1.28 -4.95
N CYS A 54 13.13 -2.21 -4.35
CA CYS A 54 12.00 -2.85 -5.04
C CYS A 54 10.96 -1.84 -5.51
N ILE A 55 10.64 -0.85 -4.65
CA ILE A 55 9.69 0.21 -4.97
C ILE A 55 10.21 1.09 -6.11
N PHE A 56 11.50 1.45 -6.09
CA PHE A 56 12.14 2.18 -7.18
C PHE A 56 12.04 1.43 -8.51
N LEU A 57 12.40 0.13 -8.52
CA LEU A 57 12.32 -0.71 -9.72
C LEU A 57 10.88 -0.88 -10.21
N ARG A 58 9.92 -1.00 -9.30
CA ARG A 58 8.49 -1.05 -9.63
C ARG A 58 8.01 0.24 -10.27
N ARG A 59 8.41 1.40 -9.74
CA ARG A 59 8.11 2.71 -10.34
C ARG A 59 8.65 2.77 -11.77
N LYS A 60 9.92 2.45 -11.98
CA LYS A 60 10.57 2.43 -13.31
C LYS A 60 9.88 1.47 -14.27
N TYR A 61 9.54 0.29 -13.81
CA TYR A 61 8.80 -0.69 -14.60
C TYR A 61 7.46 -0.11 -15.09
N ILE A 62 6.66 0.47 -14.18
CA ILE A 62 5.35 1.07 -14.50
C ILE A 62 5.49 2.23 -15.48
N GLU A 63 6.46 3.12 -15.28
CA GLU A 63 6.73 4.24 -16.18
C GLU A 63 6.97 3.74 -17.62
N LEU A 64 7.75 2.68 -17.79
CA LEU A 64 8.05 2.10 -19.10
C LEU A 64 6.85 1.41 -19.74
N ILE A 65 6.09 0.59 -18.99
CA ILE A 65 4.98 -0.18 -19.57
C ILE A 65 3.76 0.69 -19.88
N ALA A 66 3.50 1.70 -19.07
CA ALA A 66 2.31 2.54 -19.18
C ALA A 66 2.59 3.85 -19.93
N GLY A 67 3.86 4.17 -20.21
CA GLY A 67 4.24 5.44 -20.84
C GLY A 67 3.89 6.64 -19.97
N ILE A 68 3.91 6.49 -18.64
CA ILE A 68 3.60 7.54 -17.67
C ILE A 68 4.86 7.98 -16.94
N PHE A 69 4.79 9.15 -16.31
CA PHE A 69 5.83 9.62 -15.39
C PHE A 69 5.27 9.66 -13.97
N ILE A 70 5.94 9.01 -13.03
CA ILE A 70 5.54 9.05 -11.62
C ILE A 70 6.24 10.24 -10.98
N SER A 71 5.46 11.27 -10.66
CA SER A 71 5.95 12.51 -10.06
C SER A 71 6.81 12.26 -8.80
N ASP A 72 7.86 13.06 -8.67
CA ASP A 72 8.71 13.12 -7.46
C ASP A 72 7.95 13.62 -6.23
N SER A 73 6.75 14.21 -6.41
CA SER A 73 5.85 14.54 -5.30
C SER A 73 5.37 13.29 -4.54
N LEU A 74 5.31 12.13 -5.20
CA LEU A 74 5.05 10.85 -4.55
C LEU A 74 6.34 10.34 -3.91
N LYS A 75 6.49 10.62 -2.61
CA LYS A 75 7.62 10.16 -1.81
C LYS A 75 7.65 8.65 -1.73
N TYR A 76 8.85 8.08 -1.69
CA TYR A 76 9.03 6.65 -1.49
C TYR A 76 10.29 6.28 -0.70
N ARG A 77 11.16 7.25 -0.41
CA ARG A 77 12.37 7.02 0.38
C ARG A 77 12.11 7.24 1.87
N ASP A 78 13.02 6.74 2.70
CA ASP A 78 13.08 7.02 4.13
C ASP A 78 11.80 6.59 4.89
N PHE A 79 11.23 5.45 4.51
CA PHE A 79 10.01 4.89 5.11
C PHE A 79 10.20 3.41 5.48
N GLU A 80 9.67 2.99 6.62
CA GLU A 80 9.78 1.62 7.11
C GLU A 80 8.82 0.65 6.42
N TYR A 81 9.16 0.21 5.21
CA TYR A 81 8.32 -0.71 4.43
C TYR A 81 8.15 -2.11 5.01
N ASN A 82 9.00 -2.51 5.95
CA ASN A 82 8.88 -3.79 6.68
C ASN A 82 7.51 -3.97 7.33
N GLN A 83 6.88 -2.87 7.78
CA GLN A 83 5.57 -2.92 8.44
C GLN A 83 4.40 -2.99 7.45
N VAL A 84 4.61 -2.58 6.21
CA VAL A 84 3.58 -2.51 5.17
C VAL A 84 3.51 -3.83 4.40
N PHE A 85 4.67 -4.41 4.11
CA PHE A 85 4.78 -5.59 3.27
C PHE A 85 4.05 -6.80 3.89
N HIS A 86 3.26 -7.51 3.08
CA HIS A 86 2.40 -8.64 3.49
C HIS A 86 1.35 -8.34 4.58
N ARG A 87 1.09 -7.06 4.88
CA ARG A 87 0.13 -6.67 5.93
C ARG A 87 -0.88 -5.63 5.48
N CYS A 88 -0.40 -4.52 4.90
CA CYS A 88 -1.22 -3.33 4.71
C CYS A 88 -1.45 -2.97 3.23
N CYS A 89 -0.48 -3.22 2.35
CA CYS A 89 -0.56 -2.82 0.95
C CYS A 89 0.34 -3.70 0.06
N GLU A 90 -0.15 -4.03 -1.14
CA GLU A 90 0.58 -4.71 -2.20
C GLU A 90 1.00 -3.74 -3.31
N ASN A 91 2.02 -4.11 -4.11
CA ASN A 91 2.49 -3.32 -5.26
C ASN A 91 2.83 -1.86 -4.93
N VAL A 92 3.43 -1.63 -3.76
CA VAL A 92 3.74 -0.29 -3.25
C VAL A 92 4.65 0.48 -4.22
N ILE A 93 4.26 1.71 -4.58
CA ILE A 93 5.03 2.65 -5.42
C ILE A 93 5.50 3.90 -4.67
N GLY A 94 5.19 3.99 -3.37
CA GLY A 94 5.48 5.13 -2.50
C GLY A 94 4.39 5.31 -1.45
N PHE A 95 4.36 6.49 -0.84
CA PHE A 95 3.37 6.90 0.15
C PHE A 95 2.99 8.36 -0.02
N VAL A 96 1.85 8.74 0.52
CA VAL A 96 1.36 10.12 0.55
C VAL A 96 1.36 10.65 1.98
N GLY A 97 1.83 11.88 2.16
CA GLY A 97 1.72 12.58 3.44
C GLY A 97 0.34 13.22 3.55
N ILE A 98 -0.36 12.98 4.67
CA ILE A 98 -1.62 13.65 4.99
C ILE A 98 -1.36 14.60 6.16
N PRO A 99 -1.73 15.90 6.07
CA PRO A 99 -1.59 16.83 7.19
C PRO A 99 -2.35 16.32 8.42
N VAL A 100 -1.70 16.35 9.58
CA VAL A 100 -2.29 15.93 10.86
C VAL A 100 -2.39 17.13 11.79
N GLY A 101 -3.62 17.51 12.14
CA GLY A 101 -3.92 18.53 13.14
C GLY A 101 -4.28 17.92 14.49
N ILE A 102 -4.26 18.74 15.54
CA ILE A 102 -4.68 18.34 16.89
C ILE A 102 -5.94 19.10 17.30
N VAL A 103 -6.92 18.37 17.87
CA VAL A 103 -8.16 18.93 18.40
C VAL A 103 -8.21 18.69 19.89
N GLY A 104 -8.46 19.74 20.68
CA GLY A 104 -8.76 19.56 22.11
C GLY A 104 -8.33 20.71 23.02
N PRO A 105 -8.45 20.51 24.34
CA PRO A 105 -8.90 19.27 24.96
C PRO A 105 -10.40 19.01 24.73
N ILE A 106 -10.82 17.75 24.76
CA ILE A 106 -12.23 17.31 24.89
C ILE A 106 -12.36 16.67 26.27
N LEU A 107 -13.23 17.19 27.13
CA LEU A 107 -13.55 16.58 28.41
C LEU A 107 -14.60 15.48 28.24
N LEU A 108 -14.17 14.22 28.15
CA LEU A 108 -15.01 13.04 27.96
C LEU A 108 -14.90 12.12 29.18
N ASN A 109 -16.03 11.76 29.78
CA ASN A 109 -16.10 10.87 30.95
C ASN A 109 -15.16 11.28 32.11
N GLY A 110 -14.94 12.59 32.29
CA GLY A 110 -14.03 13.12 33.32
C GLY A 110 -12.56 13.19 32.92
N HIS A 111 -12.18 12.76 31.71
CA HIS A 111 -10.82 12.79 31.20
C HIS A 111 -10.67 13.78 30.04
N LYS A 112 -9.51 14.45 29.96
CA LYS A 112 -9.20 15.38 28.86
C LYS A 112 -8.44 14.65 27.76
N TYR A 113 -8.94 14.75 26.53
CA TYR A 113 -8.32 14.15 25.34
C TYR A 113 -7.89 15.18 24.32
N TYR A 114 -6.74 14.95 23.70
CA TYR A 114 -6.33 15.63 22.48
C TYR A 114 -6.39 14.62 21.33
N VAL A 115 -7.21 14.92 20.33
CA VAL A 115 -7.56 14.00 19.24
C VAL A 115 -6.77 14.39 17.99
N PRO A 116 -5.90 13.52 17.46
CA PRO A 116 -5.24 13.75 16.18
C PRO A 116 -6.25 13.56 15.04
N LEU A 117 -6.28 14.51 14.09
CA LEU A 117 -7.10 14.44 12.88
C LEU A 117 -6.22 14.57 11.64
N ALA A 118 -6.16 13.52 10.82
CA ALA A 118 -5.51 13.55 9.52
C ALA A 118 -6.52 13.99 8.44
N THR A 119 -6.31 15.16 7.83
CA THR A 119 -7.24 15.68 6.81
C THR A 119 -6.59 16.67 5.86
N THR A 120 -7.11 16.74 4.64
CA THR A 120 -6.83 17.82 3.68
C THR A 120 -7.99 18.81 3.57
N GLU A 121 -9.11 18.58 4.27
CA GLU A 121 -10.28 19.45 4.26
C GLU A 121 -10.01 20.73 5.06
N GLY A 122 -10.22 21.89 4.41
CA GLY A 122 -10.10 23.19 5.05
C GLY A 122 -11.09 23.37 6.20
N CYS A 123 -10.69 24.13 7.23
CA CYS A 123 -11.52 24.44 8.40
C CYS A 123 -11.99 23.27 9.28
N LEU A 124 -11.85 22.00 8.87
CA LEU A 124 -12.34 20.85 9.65
C LEU A 124 -11.72 20.79 11.06
N VAL A 125 -10.38 20.86 11.14
CA VAL A 125 -9.66 20.85 12.43
C VAL A 125 -10.06 22.06 13.28
N ALA A 126 -10.11 23.25 12.67
CA ALA A 126 -10.44 24.49 13.38
C ALA A 126 -11.88 24.47 13.92
N SER A 127 -12.84 24.04 13.09
CA SER A 127 -14.25 23.92 13.47
C SER A 127 -14.43 22.93 14.61
N THR A 128 -13.81 21.75 14.50
CA THR A 128 -13.87 20.72 15.54
C THR A 128 -13.20 21.19 16.84
N SER A 129 -12.11 21.96 16.76
CA SER A 129 -11.44 22.55 17.93
C SER A 129 -12.31 23.58 18.67
N ARG A 130 -13.08 24.40 17.94
CA ARG A 130 -14.08 25.30 18.55
C ARG A 130 -15.18 24.50 19.26
N GLY A 131 -15.68 23.44 18.63
CA GLY A 131 -16.65 22.52 19.25
C GLY A 131 -16.09 21.86 20.51
N ALA A 132 -14.86 21.36 20.46
CA ALA A 132 -14.16 20.77 21.60
C ALA A 132 -14.00 21.75 22.76
N THR A 133 -13.73 23.03 22.47
CA THR A 133 -13.62 24.10 23.47
C THR A 133 -14.96 24.32 24.18
N CYS A 134 -16.05 24.40 23.42
CA CYS A 134 -17.40 24.55 23.95
C CYS A 134 -17.78 23.36 24.86
N VAL A 135 -17.56 22.15 24.37
CA VAL A 135 -17.87 20.91 25.08
C VAL A 135 -17.02 20.75 26.35
N SER A 136 -15.77 21.21 26.34
CA SER A 136 -14.86 21.06 27.47
C SER A 136 -15.25 21.86 28.73
N VAL A 137 -16.14 22.84 28.61
CA VAL A 137 -16.65 23.59 29.77
C VAL A 137 -17.57 22.72 30.63
N CYS A 138 -18.50 22.00 30.00
CA CYS A 138 -19.51 21.18 30.70
C CYS A 138 -19.14 19.69 30.73
N GLY A 139 -18.23 19.26 29.87
CA GLY A 139 -17.91 17.85 29.64
C GLY A 139 -19.00 17.09 28.90
N VAL A 140 -18.64 15.92 28.37
CA VAL A 140 -19.54 14.96 27.73
C VAL A 140 -19.39 13.58 28.35
N LYS A 141 -20.48 12.82 28.35
CA LYS A 141 -20.48 11.40 28.72
C LYS A 141 -20.71 10.54 27.48
N GLY A 142 -19.85 9.54 27.28
CA GLY A 142 -19.96 8.58 26.18
C GLY A 142 -20.01 7.16 26.71
N PHE A 143 -20.88 6.33 26.14
CA PHE A 143 -21.07 4.92 26.52
C PHE A 143 -21.09 4.05 25.26
N VAL A 144 -20.51 2.85 25.35
CA VAL A 144 -20.61 1.83 24.30
C VAL A 144 -21.85 1.00 24.56
N ILE A 145 -22.82 1.04 23.64
CA ILE A 145 -24.10 0.32 23.79
C ILE A 145 -23.98 -1.12 23.26
N ASN A 146 -23.22 -1.32 22.19
CA ASN A 146 -22.99 -2.61 21.57
C ASN A 146 -21.58 -2.63 20.95
N ASP A 147 -20.92 -3.77 21.00
CA ASP A 147 -19.59 -3.99 20.41
C ASP A 147 -19.54 -5.38 19.75
N GLY A 148 -19.36 -5.40 18.44
CA GLY A 148 -19.34 -6.64 17.67
C GLY A 148 -19.09 -6.39 16.19
N ILE A 149 -18.35 -7.31 15.56
CA ILE A 149 -18.10 -7.33 14.12
C ILE A 149 -18.94 -8.43 13.50
N THR A 150 -19.70 -8.11 12.45
CA THR A 150 -20.52 -9.08 11.73
C THR A 150 -19.84 -9.54 10.45
N ARG A 151 -19.96 -10.83 10.11
CA ARG A 151 -19.59 -11.38 8.81
C ARG A 151 -20.69 -12.34 8.35
N ALA A 152 -21.19 -12.16 7.13
CA ALA A 152 -22.28 -12.94 6.58
C ALA A 152 -21.78 -13.75 5.37
N PRO A 153 -21.39 -15.03 5.55
CA PRO A 153 -21.05 -15.89 4.42
C PRO A 153 -22.31 -16.23 3.61
N LEU A 154 -22.17 -16.30 2.28
CA LEU A 154 -23.20 -16.85 1.42
C LEU A 154 -23.00 -18.37 1.30
N ILE A 155 -24.01 -19.13 1.71
CA ILE A 155 -24.02 -20.59 1.59
C ILE A 155 -25.13 -20.96 0.63
N ARG A 156 -24.80 -21.79 -0.37
CA ARG A 156 -25.78 -22.40 -1.27
C ARG A 156 -26.08 -23.81 -0.79
N THR A 157 -27.37 -24.13 -0.67
CA THR A 157 -27.87 -25.49 -0.45
C THR A 157 -28.61 -25.98 -1.70
N ASP A 158 -28.84 -27.29 -1.81
CA ASP A 158 -29.54 -27.87 -2.97
C ASP A 158 -31.03 -27.54 -2.96
N SER A 159 -31.62 -27.39 -1.78
CA SER A 159 -32.99 -26.96 -1.58
C SER A 159 -33.12 -26.21 -0.25
N VAL A 160 -34.30 -25.62 0.00
CA VAL A 160 -34.64 -24.99 1.28
C VAL A 160 -34.96 -26.03 2.37
N GLN A 161 -35.29 -27.26 1.97
CA GLN A 161 -35.68 -28.37 2.85
C GLN A 161 -34.47 -29.04 3.51
#